data_AF-A0A4R1YV60-F1
#
_entry.id   AF-A0A4R1YV60-F1
#
_cell.length_a   1.000
_cell.length_b   1.000
_cell.length_c   1.000
_cell.angle_alpha   90.00
_cell.angle_beta   90.00
_cell.angle_gamma   90.00
#
_symmetry.space_group_name_H-M   'P 1'
#
loop_
_entity.id
_entity.type
_entity.pdbx_description
1 polymer ?
#
loop_
_entity_poly.entity_id
_entity_poly.type
_entity_poly.pdbx_seq_one_letter_code
_entity_poly.pdbx_strand_id
1 'polypeptide(L)'
;MTYSLRTRPDGQTEIVELRPAVVATFADEDIAQRVLSFLLDEAGGRAAAADPAPAPEPAEAPADPAHETLPAVVAPLADLAPADAADEPTDEDFQRAFLRIQQGEKLSDVALSMGVAMQVLRGKWAQECRMVQRRAAEAGQIECAICHRPFTPSLTSSEHCARCARD
;
A
#
# COMPACT_ATOMS: atom_id res chain seq x y z
N MET A 1 25.88 -19.59 -0.58
CA MET A 1 24.75 -20.53 -0.74
C MET A 1 24.90 -21.58 0.34
N THR A 2 23.87 -21.78 1.16
CA THR A 2 23.93 -22.69 2.32
C THR A 2 22.84 -23.73 2.16
N TYR A 3 23.20 -25.02 2.28
CA TYR A 3 22.27 -26.13 2.22
C TYR A 3 22.07 -26.72 3.61
N SER A 4 20.83 -27.05 3.98
CA SER A 4 20.51 -27.72 5.24
C SER A 4 19.62 -28.94 4.98
N LEU A 5 19.74 -29.96 5.83
CA LEU A 5 18.87 -31.14 5.80
C LEU A 5 17.71 -30.92 6.78
N ARG A 6 16.49 -31.20 6.35
CA ARG A 6 15.29 -31.16 7.19
C ARG A 6 14.57 -32.51 7.11
N THR A 7 14.33 -33.11 8.27
CA THR A 7 13.54 -34.35 8.36
C THR A 7 12.06 -33.98 8.51
N ARG A 8 11.21 -34.58 7.66
CA ARG A 8 9.75 -34.44 7.72
C ARG A 8 9.14 -35.43 8.71
N PRO A 9 7.91 -35.17 9.21
CA PRO A 9 7.20 -36.12 10.08
C PRO A 9 6.96 -37.48 9.41
N ASP A 10 6.93 -37.51 8.08
CA ASP A 10 6.75 -38.72 7.26
C ASP A 10 8.04 -39.58 7.14
N GLY A 11 9.14 -39.17 7.81
CA GLY A 11 10.42 -39.89 7.80
C GLY A 11 11.31 -39.62 6.58
N GLN A 12 10.86 -38.81 5.63
CA GLN A 12 11.67 -38.38 4.49
C GLN A 12 12.60 -37.22 4.85
N THR A 13 13.76 -37.15 4.19
CA THR A 13 14.75 -36.09 4.37
C THR A 13 14.80 -35.21 3.13
N GLU A 14 14.57 -33.90 3.31
CA GLU A 14 14.66 -32.92 2.23
C GLU A 14 15.95 -32.10 2.37
N ILE A 15 16.57 -31.74 1.24
CA ILE A 15 17.66 -30.77 1.18
C ILE A 15 17.04 -29.40 0.90
N VAL A 16 17.22 -28.46 1.81
CA VAL A 16 16.74 -27.09 1.68
C VAL A 16 17.90 -26.19 1.28
N GLU A 17 17.75 -25.48 0.17
CA GLU A 17 18.70 -24.45 -0.27
C GLU A 17 18.27 -23.08 0.26
N LEU A 18 19.13 -22.44 1.06
CA LEU A 18 18.95 -21.06 1.50
C LEU A 18 19.70 -20.13 0.53
N ARG A 19 18.93 -19.38 -0.26
CA ARG A 19 19.44 -18.32 -1.15
C ARG A 19 19.27 -16.96 -0.49
N PRO A 20 20.36 -16.24 -0.15
CA PRO A 20 20.27 -14.85 0.27
C PRO A 20 19.62 -14.02 -0.84
N ALA A 21 18.59 -13.24 -0.49
CA ALA A 21 17.94 -12.31 -1.38
C ALA A 21 18.00 -10.91 -0.78
N VAL A 22 18.45 -9.93 -1.56
CA VAL A 22 18.42 -8.52 -1.15
C VAL A 22 16.99 -8.03 -1.36
N VAL A 23 16.27 -7.77 -0.26
CA VAL A 23 14.87 -7.34 -0.29
C VAL A 23 14.75 -5.83 -0.55
N ALA A 24 15.69 -5.04 -0.05
CA ALA A 24 15.74 -3.59 -0.24
C ALA A 24 17.16 -3.04 0.02
N THR A 25 17.44 -1.87 -0.55
CA THR A 25 18.67 -1.10 -0.33
C THR A 25 18.29 0.30 0.15
N PHE A 26 18.93 0.79 1.22
CA PHE A 26 18.62 2.08 1.82
C PHE A 26 19.88 2.97 1.82
N ALA A 27 19.68 4.28 1.67
CA ALA A 27 20.76 5.26 1.79
C ALA A 27 21.02 5.69 3.25
N ASP A 28 20.04 5.48 4.13
CA ASP A 28 20.07 5.86 5.54
C ASP A 28 19.98 4.60 6.43
N GLU A 29 20.92 4.48 7.36
CA GLU A 29 21.03 3.33 8.27
C GLU A 29 19.86 3.26 9.26
N ASP A 30 19.37 4.40 9.75
CA ASP A 30 18.29 4.43 10.75
C ASP A 30 16.98 3.89 10.15
N ILE A 31 16.74 4.16 8.87
CA ILE A 31 15.58 3.65 8.15
C ILE A 31 15.72 2.14 7.93
N ALA A 32 16.91 1.68 7.53
CA ALA A 32 17.18 0.25 7.34
C ALA A 32 16.96 -0.53 8.64
N GLN A 33 17.42 -0.02 9.78
CA GLN A 33 17.23 -0.64 11.10
C GLN A 33 15.75 -0.71 11.49
N ARG A 34 14.96 0.35 11.26
CA ARG A 34 13.51 0.33 11.54
C ARG A 34 12.76 -0.71 10.70
N VAL A 35 13.08 -0.80 9.42
CA VAL A 35 12.46 -1.79 8.52
C VAL A 35 12.86 -3.21 8.92
N LEU A 36 14.12 -3.42 9.30
CA LEU A 36 14.60 -4.72 9.79
C LEU A 36 13.86 -5.15 11.07
N SER A 37 13.71 -4.24 12.04
CA SER A 37 12.96 -4.52 13.28
C SER A 37 11.51 -4.94 12.97
N PHE A 38 10.85 -4.20 12.08
CA PHE A 38 9.47 -4.53 11.68
C PHE A 38 9.35 -5.91 11.01
N LEU A 39 10.29 -6.26 10.12
CA LEU A 39 10.29 -7.56 9.45
C LEU A 39 10.57 -8.72 10.42
N LEU A 40 11.43 -8.50 11.42
CA LEU A 40 11.71 -9.50 12.45
C LEU A 40 10.52 -9.71 13.41
N ASP A 41 9.81 -8.64 13.76
CA ASP A 41 8.61 -8.74 14.61
C ASP A 41 7.47 -9.50 13.90
N GLU A 42 7.23 -9.20 12.62
CA GLU A 42 6.24 -9.92 11.79
C GLU A 42 6.65 -11.38 11.53
N ALA A 43 7.97 -11.64 11.35
CA ALA A 43 8.49 -13.00 11.22
C ALA A 43 8.37 -13.80 12.53
N GLY A 44 8.49 -13.14 13.68
CA GLY A 44 8.28 -13.72 15.01
C GLY A 44 6.83 -14.07 15.31
N GLY A 45 5.87 -13.32 14.75
CA GLY A 45 4.44 -13.54 14.95
C GLY A 45 3.81 -14.67 14.13
N ARG A 46 4.50 -15.19 13.11
CA ARG A 46 3.91 -16.14 12.14
C ARG A 46 4.56 -17.53 12.10
N ALA A 47 5.46 -17.82 13.04
CA ALA A 47 6.20 -19.09 13.12
C ALA A 47 5.62 -20.12 14.10
N ALA A 48 4.33 -20.04 14.46
CA ALA A 48 3.68 -21.03 15.32
C ALA A 48 2.23 -21.32 14.91
N ALA A 49 2.04 -22.02 13.79
CA ALA A 49 0.86 -22.87 13.56
C ALA A 49 1.18 -23.88 12.45
N ALA A 50 1.84 -24.97 12.82
CA ALA A 50 1.82 -26.22 12.07
C ALA A 50 1.12 -27.26 12.95
N ASP A 51 -0.10 -27.61 12.53
CA ASP A 51 -0.89 -28.85 12.69
C ASP A 51 -0.88 -29.69 13.99
N PRO A 52 -2.02 -30.33 14.29
CA PRO A 52 -2.02 -31.79 14.07
C PRO A 52 -3.31 -32.35 13.43
N ALA A 53 -3.13 -33.33 12.55
CA ALA A 53 -4.08 -34.38 12.19
C ALA A 53 -3.44 -35.76 12.54
N PRO A 54 -4.10 -36.96 12.45
CA PRO A 54 -5.53 -37.35 12.29
C PRO A 54 -5.97 -38.60 13.14
N ALA A 55 -7.25 -39.06 13.02
CA ALA A 55 -7.76 -40.48 12.92
C ALA A 55 -9.16 -40.71 13.59
N PRO A 56 -9.96 -41.79 13.29
CA PRO A 56 -10.58 -42.21 12.00
C PRO A 56 -12.11 -42.61 12.06
N GLU A 57 -12.83 -42.50 10.92
CA GLU A 57 -13.94 -43.33 10.30
C GLU A 57 -15.22 -43.82 11.05
N PRO A 58 -16.32 -44.30 10.37
CA PRO A 58 -16.68 -44.38 8.92
C PRO A 58 -18.17 -44.04 8.51
N ALA A 59 -18.43 -44.12 7.19
CA ALA A 59 -19.71 -44.26 6.44
C ALA A 59 -20.54 -42.98 6.18
N GLU A 60 -21.05 -42.66 4.98
CA GLU A 60 -21.45 -43.47 3.80
C GLU A 60 -21.46 -42.56 2.55
N ALA A 61 -21.10 -43.12 1.38
CA ALA A 61 -21.23 -42.54 0.03
C ALA A 61 -22.71 -42.64 -0.45
N PRO A 62 -23.14 -42.20 -1.67
CA PRO A 62 -22.36 -41.73 -2.83
C PRO A 62 -22.96 -40.55 -3.64
N ALA A 63 -22.18 -39.95 -4.55
CA ALA A 63 -22.50 -39.82 -5.99
C ALA A 63 -21.69 -38.69 -6.66
N ASP A 64 -20.84 -39.12 -7.59
CA ASP A 64 -20.15 -38.35 -8.64
C ASP A 64 -21.17 -37.67 -9.60
N PRO A 65 -20.83 -36.55 -10.28
CA PRO A 65 -20.03 -36.70 -11.48
C PRO A 65 -18.96 -35.62 -11.73
N ALA A 66 -17.75 -36.09 -12.02
CA ALA A 66 -16.92 -35.71 -13.16
C ALA A 66 -16.84 -34.21 -13.46
N HIS A 67 -15.95 -33.51 -12.76
CA HIS A 67 -15.41 -32.25 -13.25
C HIS A 67 -14.40 -32.54 -14.38
N GLU A 68 -14.90 -32.43 -15.61
CA GLU A 68 -14.12 -32.28 -16.83
C GLU A 68 -13.03 -31.22 -16.63
N THR A 69 -11.78 -31.66 -16.66
CA THR A 69 -10.59 -30.82 -16.77
C THR A 69 -10.56 -30.19 -18.16
N LEU A 70 -11.17 -29.01 -18.29
CA LEU A 70 -10.97 -28.18 -19.47
C LEU A 70 -9.52 -27.64 -19.47
N PRO A 71 -8.76 -27.82 -20.57
CA PRO A 71 -7.46 -27.19 -20.70
C PRO A 71 -7.66 -25.66 -20.76
N ALA A 72 -7.10 -24.96 -19.78
CA ALA A 72 -7.00 -23.51 -19.81
C ALA A 72 -6.13 -23.09 -21.00
N VAL A 73 -6.79 -22.79 -22.12
CA VAL A 73 -6.17 -22.09 -23.25
C VAL A 73 -5.88 -20.69 -22.77
N VAL A 74 -4.64 -20.48 -22.30
CA VAL A 74 -4.09 -19.15 -22.07
C VAL A 74 -4.02 -18.49 -23.44
N ALA A 75 -5.01 -17.67 -23.76
CA ALA A 75 -4.93 -16.80 -24.91
C ALA A 75 -3.67 -15.93 -24.74
N PRO A 76 -2.80 -15.84 -25.77
CA PRO A 76 -1.67 -14.93 -25.71
C PRO A 76 -2.22 -13.52 -25.52
N LEU A 77 -1.72 -12.85 -24.49
CA LEU A 77 -1.97 -11.44 -24.22
C LEU A 77 -1.56 -10.70 -25.48
N ALA A 78 -2.54 -10.27 -26.28
CA ALA A 78 -2.29 -9.52 -27.48
C ALA A 78 -1.47 -8.29 -27.08
N ASP A 79 -0.30 -8.14 -27.70
CA ASP A 79 0.54 -6.96 -27.59
C ASP A 79 -0.32 -5.75 -27.96
N LEU A 80 -0.80 -5.06 -26.92
CA LEU A 80 -1.39 -3.75 -27.06
C LEU A 80 -0.25 -2.85 -27.55
N ALA A 81 -0.37 -2.42 -28.81
CA ALA A 81 0.53 -1.45 -29.42
C ALA A 81 0.78 -0.29 -28.43
N PRO A 82 2.02 0.22 -28.34
CA PRO A 82 2.33 1.33 -27.45
C PRO A 82 1.40 2.49 -27.80
N ALA A 83 0.51 2.82 -26.87
CA ALA A 83 -0.30 4.03 -26.95
C ALA A 83 0.65 5.19 -27.18
N ASP A 84 0.32 6.05 -28.14
CA ASP A 84 1.02 7.29 -28.43
C ASP A 84 1.47 7.95 -27.12
N ALA A 85 2.74 8.35 -27.09
CA ALA A 85 3.34 9.03 -25.95
C ALA A 85 2.58 10.34 -25.68
N ALA A 86 1.47 10.24 -24.95
CA ALA A 86 0.81 11.38 -24.37
C ALA A 86 1.86 12.09 -23.53
N ASP A 87 2.06 13.38 -23.79
CA ASP A 87 3.01 14.20 -23.07
C ASP A 87 2.81 13.98 -21.57
N GLU A 88 3.87 13.56 -20.87
CA GLU A 88 3.80 13.34 -19.44
C GLU A 88 3.35 14.65 -18.77
N PRO A 89 2.32 14.63 -17.92
CA PRO A 89 1.79 15.85 -17.33
C PRO A 89 2.88 16.54 -16.50
N THR A 90 3.03 17.83 -16.75
CA THR A 90 4.05 18.64 -16.08
C THR A 90 3.66 18.95 -14.64
N ASP A 91 4.60 19.40 -13.82
CA ASP A 91 4.29 19.83 -12.46
C ASP A 91 3.31 21.02 -12.43
N GLU A 92 3.28 21.86 -13.48
CA GLU A 92 2.29 22.95 -13.62
C GLU A 92 0.87 22.40 -13.80
N ASP A 93 0.72 21.30 -14.53
CA ASP A 93 -0.57 20.63 -14.73
C ASP A 93 -1.08 20.04 -13.41
N PHE A 94 -0.19 19.43 -12.63
CA PHE A 94 -0.52 18.95 -11.28
C PHE A 94 -0.93 20.09 -10.34
N GLN A 95 -0.25 21.24 -10.38
CA GLN A 95 -0.65 22.41 -9.58
C GLN A 95 -2.07 22.89 -9.95
N ARG A 96 -2.39 22.94 -11.25
CA ARG A 96 -3.75 23.29 -11.71
C ARG A 96 -4.79 22.28 -11.25
N ALA A 97 -4.45 21.00 -11.27
CA ALA A 97 -5.28 19.91 -10.76
C ALA A 97 -5.57 20.06 -9.27
N PHE A 98 -4.57 20.44 -8.48
CA PHE A 98 -4.71 20.66 -7.03
C PHE A 98 -5.65 21.82 -6.70
N LEU A 99 -5.60 22.91 -7.47
CA LEU A 99 -6.54 24.02 -7.30
C LEU A 99 -7.99 23.58 -7.54
N ARG A 100 -8.24 22.75 -8.55
CA ARG A 100 -9.57 22.17 -8.81
C ARG A 100 -10.06 21.28 -7.66
N ILE A 101 -9.17 20.46 -7.11
CA ILE A 101 -9.48 19.63 -5.94
C ILE A 101 -9.83 20.50 -4.71
N GLN A 102 -9.10 21.60 -4.48
CA GLN A 102 -9.39 22.54 -3.39
C GLN A 102 -10.73 23.26 -3.58
N GLN A 103 -11.16 23.47 -4.83
CA GLN A 103 -12.49 24.00 -5.17
C GLN A 103 -13.62 22.97 -4.96
N GLY A 104 -13.30 21.75 -4.54
CA GLY A 104 -14.26 20.69 -4.22
C GLY A 104 -14.48 19.68 -5.34
N GLU A 105 -13.71 19.73 -6.42
CA GLU A 105 -13.81 18.72 -7.48
C GLU A 105 -13.30 17.35 -7.00
N LYS A 106 -13.96 16.26 -7.42
CA LYS A 106 -13.56 14.92 -7.02
C LYS A 106 -12.24 14.53 -7.68
N LEU A 107 -11.36 13.91 -6.90
CA LEU A 107 -10.04 13.46 -7.35
C LEU A 107 -10.10 12.49 -8.54
N SER A 108 -11.17 11.67 -8.65
CA SER A 108 -11.42 10.77 -9.78
C SER A 108 -11.63 11.51 -11.09
N ASP A 109 -12.39 12.60 -11.04
CA ASP A 109 -12.84 13.34 -12.22
C ASP A 109 -11.68 14.18 -12.76
N VAL A 110 -10.88 14.74 -11.85
CA VAL A 110 -9.63 15.43 -12.18
C VAL A 110 -8.62 14.47 -12.81
N ALA A 111 -8.40 13.29 -12.24
CA ALA A 111 -7.49 12.27 -12.79
C ALA A 111 -7.89 11.85 -14.22
N LEU A 112 -9.19 11.61 -14.44
CA LEU A 112 -9.73 11.27 -15.76
C LEU A 112 -9.49 12.41 -16.75
N SER A 113 -9.73 13.67 -16.35
CA SER A 113 -9.56 14.83 -17.23
C SER A 113 -8.11 15.08 -17.66
N MET A 114 -7.14 14.65 -16.85
CA MET A 114 -5.72 14.78 -17.15
C MET A 114 -5.13 13.54 -17.84
N GLY A 115 -5.89 12.44 -17.96
CA GLY A 115 -5.37 11.19 -18.49
C GLY A 115 -4.33 10.50 -17.59
N VAL A 116 -4.28 10.82 -16.29
CA VAL A 116 -3.36 10.18 -15.34
C VAL A 116 -4.04 9.13 -14.48
N ALA A 117 -3.28 8.09 -14.13
CA ALA A 117 -3.72 7.09 -13.17
C ALA A 117 -4.03 7.75 -11.81
N MET A 118 -5.20 7.44 -11.24
CA MET A 118 -5.69 8.03 -9.99
C MET A 118 -4.69 7.91 -8.83
N GLN A 119 -3.96 6.79 -8.74
CA GLN A 119 -2.97 6.57 -7.69
C GLN A 119 -1.79 7.56 -7.74
N VAL A 120 -1.38 7.97 -8.95
CA VAL A 120 -0.31 8.96 -9.15
C VAL A 120 -0.76 10.33 -8.65
N LEU A 121 -1.96 10.77 -9.08
CA LEU A 121 -2.54 12.04 -8.63
C LEU A 121 -2.75 12.05 -7.11
N ARG A 122 -3.24 10.94 -6.54
CA ARG A 122 -3.43 10.80 -5.08
C ARG A 122 -2.10 10.91 -4.32
N GLY A 123 -1.04 10.27 -4.81
CA GLY A 123 0.29 10.33 -4.19
C GLY A 123 0.86 11.75 -4.18
N LYS A 124 0.80 12.43 -5.33
CA LYS A 124 1.24 13.83 -5.49
C LYS A 124 0.39 14.79 -4.63
N TRP A 125 -0.93 14.61 -4.59
CA TRP A 125 -1.82 15.40 -3.74
C TRP A 125 -1.52 15.21 -2.24
N ALA A 126 -1.29 13.98 -1.79
CA ALA A 126 -0.93 13.73 -0.39
C ALA A 126 0.42 14.38 -0.01
N GLN A 127 1.37 14.46 -0.95
CA GLN A 127 2.62 15.19 -0.76
C GLN A 127 2.37 16.70 -0.63
N GLU A 128 1.56 17.29 -1.51
CA GLU A 128 1.18 18.70 -1.44
C GLU A 128 0.52 19.05 -0.10
N CYS A 129 -0.46 18.24 0.34
CA CYS A 129 -1.10 18.43 1.64
C CYS A 129 -0.10 18.44 2.81
N ARG A 130 0.90 17.54 2.81
CA ARG A 130 1.96 17.52 3.82
C ARG A 130 2.84 18.78 3.75
N MET A 131 3.15 19.26 2.54
CA MET A 131 3.95 20.47 2.37
C MET A 131 3.19 21.72 2.85
N VAL A 132 1.90 21.84 2.50
CA VAL A 132 1.06 22.94 2.97
C VAL A 132 0.92 22.90 4.50
N GLN A 133 0.70 21.72 5.09
CA GLN A 133 0.64 21.57 6.55
C GLN A 133 1.96 21.96 7.23
N ARG A 134 3.10 21.61 6.63
CA ARG A 134 4.42 22.02 7.14
C ARG A 134 4.58 23.54 7.08
N ARG A 135 4.26 24.18 5.95
CA ARG A 135 4.31 25.65 5.81
C ARG A 135 3.39 26.34 6.80
N ALA A 136 2.20 25.81 7.04
CA ALA A 136 1.27 26.31 8.04
C ALA A 136 1.85 26.21 9.47
N ALA A 137 2.56 25.13 9.79
CA ALA A 137 3.25 24.99 11.07
C ALA A 137 4.43 25.97 11.22
N GLU A 138 5.18 26.20 10.14
CA GLU A 138 6.30 27.17 10.12
C GLU A 138 5.82 28.62 10.22
N ALA A 139 4.63 28.94 9.69
CA ALA A 139 4.00 30.26 9.82
C ALA A 139 3.58 30.61 11.27
N GLY A 140 3.62 29.63 12.18
CA GLY A 140 3.30 29.81 13.59
C GLY A 140 1.87 29.43 13.96
N GLN A 141 1.52 29.69 15.21
CA GLN A 141 0.19 29.43 15.75
C GLN A 141 -0.69 30.67 15.61
N ILE A 142 -1.96 30.46 15.29
CA ILE A 142 -3.00 31.49 15.29
C ILE A 142 -4.02 31.20 16.39
N GLU A 143 -4.78 32.21 16.81
CA GLU A 143 -5.84 32.03 17.81
C GLU A 143 -7.13 31.49 17.19
N CYS A 144 -7.76 30.51 17.85
CA CYS A 144 -9.06 29.99 17.43
C CYS A 144 -10.15 31.06 17.55
N ALA A 145 -10.97 31.24 16.51
CA ALA A 145 -12.05 32.22 16.49
C ALA A 145 -13.11 32.01 17.59
N ILE A 146 -13.26 30.78 18.10
CA ILE A 146 -14.28 30.43 19.10
C ILE A 146 -13.71 30.41 20.53
N CYS A 147 -12.59 29.72 20.74
CA CYS A 147 -12.04 29.50 22.09
C CYS A 147 -10.75 30.26 22.40
N HIS A 148 -10.24 31.04 21.44
CA HIS A 148 -9.03 31.86 21.54
C HIS A 148 -7.74 31.11 21.93
N ARG A 149 -7.75 29.77 21.87
CA ARG A 149 -6.55 28.98 22.10
C ARG A 149 -5.65 28.99 20.87
N PRO A 150 -4.32 29.11 21.03
CA PRO A 150 -3.40 29.04 19.91
C PRO A 150 -3.43 27.63 19.29
N PHE A 151 -3.48 27.56 17.97
CA PHE A 151 -3.46 26.31 17.23
C PHE A 151 -2.76 26.50 15.88
N THR A 152 -2.30 25.40 15.28
CA THR A 152 -1.77 25.41 13.92
C THR A 152 -2.92 25.20 12.92
N PRO A 153 -3.12 26.12 11.96
CA PRO A 153 -4.23 26.01 11.02
C PRO A 153 -4.08 24.78 10.12
N SER A 154 -5.21 24.20 9.74
CA SER A 154 -5.26 23.06 8.82
C SER A 154 -5.91 23.48 7.49
N LEU A 155 -5.63 22.73 6.42
CA LEU A 155 -6.24 22.96 5.10
C LEU A 155 -7.78 22.98 5.14
N THR A 156 -8.37 22.18 6.02
CA THR A 156 -9.82 22.04 6.17
C THR A 156 -10.43 22.99 7.20
N SER A 157 -9.61 23.61 8.05
CA SER A 157 -10.06 24.48 9.14
C SER A 157 -9.02 25.56 9.41
N SER A 158 -9.09 26.65 8.65
CA SER A 158 -8.17 27.79 8.77
C SER A 158 -8.43 28.65 10.02
N GLU A 159 -9.65 28.65 10.54
CA GLU A 159 -10.08 29.60 11.61
C GLU A 159 -10.38 28.92 12.95
N HIS A 160 -10.57 27.60 12.94
CA HIS A 160 -11.07 26.84 14.09
C HIS A 160 -10.07 25.75 14.51
N CYS A 161 -9.85 25.63 15.82
CA CYS A 161 -9.04 24.54 16.36
C CYS A 161 -9.77 23.18 16.22
N ALA A 162 -9.00 22.09 16.27
CA ALA A 162 -9.51 20.73 16.05
C ALA A 162 -10.65 20.30 17.00
N ARG A 163 -10.79 20.98 18.15
CA ARG A 163 -11.91 20.76 19.08
C ARG A 163 -13.17 21.48 18.60
N CYS A 164 -13.07 22.79 18.37
CA CYS A 164 -14.21 23.61 17.96
C CYS A 164 -14.68 23.34 16.53
N ALA A 165 -13.86 22.76 15.66
CA ALA A 165 -14.27 22.38 14.30
C ALA A 165 -15.19 21.14 14.25
N ARG A 166 -15.37 20.44 15.37
CA ARG A 166 -16.25 19.25 15.48
C ARG A 166 -17.58 19.55 16.16
N ASP A 167 -17.65 20.68 16.86
CA ASP A 167 -18.82 21.15 17.61
C ASP A 167 -19.70 22.01 16.69
#